data_AF-A0AAD7DXA1-F1
#
_entry.id   AF-A0AAD7DXA1-F1
#
_cell.length_a   1.000
_cell.length_b   1.000
_cell.length_c   1.000
_cell.angle_alpha   90.00
_cell.angle_beta   90.00
_cell.angle_gamma   90.00
#
_symmetry.space_group_name_H-M   'P 1'
#
loop_
_entity.id
_entity.type
_entity.pdbx_description
1 polymer ?
#
loop_
_entity_poly.entity_id
_entity_poly.type
_entity_poly.pdbx_seq_one_letter_code
_entity_poly.pdbx_strand_id
1 'polypeptide(L)'
;VENQRFRVHRHFLARDSIYFQELFAGPFGDFGACESEAIPLEGIGSAEFECLLDFFYDGMYRSAKDSLSQWITLLSVATRLRFDRLRAHAIQAIEESPTALDPVDKLVLATKYDVPAWLAPAYTALCQRANCLEEWEAEKLGLKRTVQIARAREA
;
A
#
# COMPACT_ATOMS: atom_id res chain seq x y z
N VAL A 1 -16.68 -6.67 0.85
CA VAL A 1 -15.47 -6.39 0.03
C VAL A 1 -15.51 -7.35 -1.13
N GLU A 2 -15.56 -6.89 -2.38
CA GLU A 2 -15.62 -7.76 -3.58
C GLU A 2 -16.52 -9.01 -3.44
N ASN A 3 -17.82 -8.81 -3.17
CA ASN A 3 -18.81 -9.89 -2.98
C ASN A 3 -18.55 -10.86 -1.80
N GLN A 4 -17.51 -10.63 -0.99
CA GLN A 4 -17.21 -11.39 0.22
C GLN A 4 -17.55 -10.59 1.49
N ARG A 5 -18.08 -11.30 2.48
CA ARG A 5 -18.42 -10.74 3.80
C ARG A 5 -17.34 -11.09 4.81
N PHE A 6 -16.98 -10.09 5.62
CA PHE A 6 -16.00 -10.22 6.69
C PHE A 6 -16.66 -9.82 8.00
N ARG A 7 -16.45 -10.63 9.05
CA ARG A 7 -16.91 -10.33 10.40
C ARG A 7 -15.72 -9.84 11.21
N VAL A 8 -15.73 -8.55 11.56
CA VAL A 8 -14.58 -7.87 12.16
C VAL A 8 -15.06 -7.07 13.36
N HIS A 9 -14.30 -7.06 14.45
CA HIS A 9 -14.62 -6.19 15.57
C HIS A 9 -14.42 -4.73 15.16
N ARG A 10 -15.49 -3.93 15.28
CA ARG A 10 -15.51 -2.49 14.95
C ARG A 10 -14.33 -1.74 15.57
N HIS A 11 -13.93 -2.12 16.78
CA HIS A 11 -12.79 -1.52 17.48
C HIS A 11 -11.50 -1.55 16.66
N PHE A 12 -11.13 -2.68 16.02
CA PHE A 12 -9.89 -2.77 15.24
C PHE A 12 -9.89 -1.80 14.06
N LEU A 13 -11.05 -1.59 13.44
CA LEU A 13 -11.19 -0.66 12.32
C LEU A 13 -11.20 0.79 12.81
N ALA A 14 -11.98 1.10 13.83
CA ALA A 14 -12.15 2.47 14.32
C ALA A 14 -10.95 3.01 15.11
N ARG A 15 -10.10 2.15 15.69
CA ARG A 15 -9.01 2.59 16.58
C ARG A 15 -7.98 3.44 15.85
N ASP A 16 -7.56 3.01 14.67
CA ASP A 16 -6.42 3.62 13.95
C ASP A 16 -6.77 4.10 12.52
N SER A 17 -8.01 3.93 12.04
CA SER A 17 -8.44 4.46 10.74
C SER A 17 -9.41 5.63 10.87
N ILE A 18 -9.00 6.77 10.31
CA ILE A 18 -9.83 7.96 10.20
C ILE A 18 -11.04 7.67 9.30
N TYR A 19 -10.85 6.89 8.22
CA TYR A 19 -11.94 6.48 7.34
C TYR A 19 -13.05 5.77 8.08
N PHE A 20 -12.71 4.77 8.90
CA PHE A 20 -13.71 4.03 9.65
C PHE A 20 -14.32 4.87 10.77
N GLN A 21 -13.54 5.73 11.44
CA GLN A 21 -14.10 6.66 12.43
C GLN A 21 -15.18 7.57 11.83
N GLU A 22 -14.91 8.18 10.68
CA GLU A 22 -15.88 9.02 9.98
C GLU A 22 -17.08 8.21 9.47
N LEU A 23 -16.84 7.04 8.88
CA LEU A 23 -17.89 6.13 8.40
C LEU A 23 -18.86 5.75 9.52
N PHE A 24 -18.31 5.43 10.68
CA PHE A 24 -19.03 5.04 11.89
C PHE A 24 -19.66 6.20 12.65
N ALA A 25 -19.23 7.44 12.43
CA ALA A 25 -19.88 8.64 12.94
C ALA A 25 -21.01 9.11 12.01
N GLY A 26 -21.02 8.65 10.76
CA GLY A 26 -21.99 8.99 9.74
C GLY A 26 -23.19 8.04 9.68
N PRO A 27 -23.86 7.92 8.51
CA PRO A 27 -25.12 7.17 8.37
C PRO A 27 -24.97 5.67 8.62
N PHE A 28 -23.74 5.15 8.63
CA PHE A 28 -23.44 3.74 8.92
C PHE A 28 -23.13 3.50 10.40
N GLY A 29 -23.36 4.46 11.30
CA GLY A 29 -23.02 4.33 12.71
C GLY A 29 -23.70 3.18 13.44
N ASP A 30 -24.91 2.82 13.01
CA ASP A 30 -25.67 1.69 13.55
C ASP A 30 -25.61 0.43 12.67
N PHE A 31 -24.92 0.51 11.52
CA PHE A 31 -24.79 -0.62 10.59
C PHE A 31 -23.68 -1.59 11.05
N GLY A 32 -23.78 -2.84 10.59
CA GLY A 32 -22.83 -3.91 10.88
C GLY A 32 -23.17 -4.76 12.10
N ALA A 33 -24.37 -4.58 12.70
CA ALA A 33 -24.86 -5.45 13.77
C ALA A 33 -25.33 -6.83 13.25
N CYS A 34 -25.78 -6.88 12.00
CA CYS A 34 -26.21 -8.13 11.35
C CYS A 34 -25.81 -8.19 9.87
N GLU A 35 -25.98 -9.37 9.24
CA GLU A 35 -25.54 -9.60 7.85
C GLU A 35 -26.25 -8.72 6.81
N SER A 36 -27.51 -8.34 7.08
CA SER A 36 -28.28 -7.44 6.21
C SER A 36 -27.83 -5.98 6.29
N GLU A 37 -26.98 -5.64 7.25
CA GLU A 37 -26.44 -4.29 7.47
C GLU A 37 -24.93 -4.24 7.20
N ALA A 38 -24.41 -5.16 6.38
CA ALA A 38 -23.00 -5.18 6.00
C ALA A 38 -22.60 -3.87 5.30
N ILE A 39 -21.51 -3.26 5.75
CA ILE A 39 -21.02 -2.00 5.19
C ILE A 39 -20.21 -2.31 3.92
N PRO A 40 -20.60 -1.76 2.75
CA PRO A 40 -19.84 -1.94 1.53
C PRO A 40 -18.51 -1.18 1.62
N LEU A 41 -17.43 -1.85 1.26
CA LEU A 41 -16.12 -1.21 1.04
C LEU A 41 -15.80 -1.33 -0.44
N GLU A 42 -15.90 -0.18 -1.12
CA GLU A 42 -15.60 -0.05 -2.54
C GLU A 42 -14.10 0.19 -2.76
N GLY A 43 -13.58 -0.32 -3.88
CA GLY A 43 -12.19 -0.09 -4.27
C GLY A 43 -11.13 -0.81 -3.43
N ILE A 44 -11.54 -1.76 -2.58
CA ILE A 44 -10.66 -2.64 -1.81
C ILE A 44 -10.87 -4.08 -2.26
N GLY A 45 -9.79 -4.77 -2.59
CA GLY A 45 -9.83 -6.19 -2.94
C GLY A 45 -10.05 -7.11 -1.73
N SER A 46 -10.71 -8.26 -1.91
CA SER A 46 -10.95 -9.20 -0.80
C SER A 46 -9.64 -9.69 -0.18
N ALA A 47 -8.66 -10.07 -1.01
CA ALA A 47 -7.34 -10.52 -0.56
C ALA A 47 -6.54 -9.40 0.14
N GLU A 48 -6.72 -8.15 -0.30
CA GLU A 48 -6.07 -7.01 0.35
C GLU A 48 -6.66 -6.74 1.74
N PHE A 49 -8.00 -6.87 1.85
CA PHE A 49 -8.68 -6.73 3.14
C PHE A 49 -8.38 -7.89 4.08
N GLU A 50 -8.31 -9.12 3.56
CA GLU A 50 -7.86 -10.29 4.32
C GLU A 50 -6.46 -10.04 4.88
N CYS A 51 -5.52 -9.58 4.06
CA CYS A 51 -4.16 -9.22 4.49
C CYS A 51 -4.13 -8.16 5.63
N LEU A 52 -5.06 -7.19 5.62
CA LEU A 52 -5.20 -6.22 6.71
C LEU A 52 -5.71 -6.87 8.00
N LEU A 53 -6.71 -7.74 7.92
CA LEU A 53 -7.27 -8.41 9.09
C LEU A 53 -6.27 -9.36 9.72
N ASP A 54 -5.60 -10.13 8.87
CA ASP A 54 -4.44 -10.94 9.16
C ASP A 54 -3.39 -10.19 9.99
N PHE A 55 -3.07 -8.94 9.62
CA PHE A 55 -2.17 -8.09 10.39
C PHE A 55 -2.75 -7.71 11.76
N PHE A 56 -4.04 -7.40 11.86
CA PHE A 56 -4.67 -7.00 13.13
C PHE A 56 -4.85 -8.14 14.13
N TYR A 57 -5.21 -9.33 13.66
CA TYR A 57 -5.48 -10.48 14.53
C TYR A 57 -4.21 -11.24 14.89
N ASP A 58 -3.25 -11.34 13.96
CA ASP A 58 -2.07 -12.18 14.16
C ASP A 58 -0.79 -11.38 14.44
N GLY A 59 -0.87 -10.06 14.63
CA GLY A 59 0.27 -9.12 14.58
C GLY A 59 1.52 -9.46 15.42
N MET A 60 1.44 -10.36 16.42
CA MET A 60 2.60 -10.84 17.21
C MET A 60 3.06 -12.27 16.85
N TYR A 61 2.32 -13.00 16.03
CA TYR A 61 2.61 -14.38 15.62
C TYR A 61 3.08 -14.50 14.16
N ARG A 62 3.07 -13.40 13.41
CA ARG A 62 3.66 -13.37 12.07
C ARG A 62 5.19 -13.47 12.20
N SER A 63 5.71 -14.63 11.83
CA SER A 63 7.14 -14.88 11.70
C SER A 63 7.78 -13.88 10.74
N ALA A 64 9.11 -13.76 10.76
CA ALA A 64 9.97 -12.92 9.91
C ALA A 64 9.88 -13.16 8.37
N LYS A 65 8.69 -13.46 7.86
CA LYS A 65 8.34 -13.89 6.50
C LYS A 65 7.23 -13.04 5.89
N ASP A 66 6.84 -11.92 6.50
CA ASP A 66 5.98 -10.97 5.78
C ASP A 66 6.75 -10.51 4.54
N SER A 67 6.32 -11.00 3.39
CA SER A 67 7.02 -10.79 2.14
C SER A 67 6.89 -9.32 1.74
N LEU A 68 7.86 -8.83 0.97
CA LEU A 68 7.80 -7.47 0.41
C LEU A 68 6.43 -7.18 -0.25
N SER A 69 5.80 -8.18 -0.89
CA SER A 69 4.48 -8.03 -1.49
C SER A 69 3.34 -7.88 -0.48
N GLN A 70 3.42 -8.51 0.69
CA GLN A 70 2.45 -8.29 1.77
C GLN A 70 2.56 -6.87 2.32
N TRP A 71 3.78 -6.37 2.56
CA TRP A 71 3.95 -4.98 2.99
C TRP A 71 3.48 -3.96 1.95
N ILE A 72 3.68 -4.22 0.65
CA ILE A 72 3.13 -3.39 -0.42
C ILE A 72 1.59 -3.42 -0.41
N THR A 73 0.99 -4.59 -0.15
CA THR A 73 -0.47 -4.73 -0.01
C THR A 73 -0.98 -3.95 1.21
N LEU A 74 -0.30 -4.05 2.35
CA LEU A 74 -0.63 -3.30 3.56
C LEU A 74 -0.48 -1.79 3.34
N LEU A 75 0.57 -1.34 2.66
CA LEU A 75 0.73 0.07 2.28
C LEU A 75 -0.44 0.55 1.41
N SER A 76 -0.86 -0.26 0.43
CA SER A 76 -1.99 0.03 -0.46
C SER A 76 -3.31 0.20 0.30
N VAL A 77 -3.65 -0.76 1.17
CA VAL A 77 -4.89 -0.72 1.96
C VAL A 77 -4.85 0.35 3.04
N ALA A 78 -3.74 0.47 3.76
CA ALA A 78 -3.58 1.47 4.82
C ALA A 78 -3.71 2.90 4.27
N THR A 79 -3.20 3.16 3.06
CA THR A 79 -3.35 4.46 2.40
C THR A 79 -4.81 4.74 2.04
N ARG A 80 -5.50 3.78 1.40
CA ARG A 80 -6.91 3.96 0.97
C ARG A 80 -7.88 4.07 2.14
N LEU A 81 -7.70 3.25 3.16
CA LEU A 81 -8.53 3.24 4.37
C LEU A 81 -7.99 4.16 5.48
N ARG A 82 -7.01 5.03 5.18
CA ARG A 82 -6.46 6.04 6.11
C ARG A 82 -6.05 5.49 7.49
N PHE A 83 -5.30 4.39 7.50
CA PHE A 83 -4.60 3.87 8.68
C PHE A 83 -3.18 4.45 8.75
N ASP A 84 -3.03 5.68 9.20
CA ASP A 84 -1.75 6.42 9.09
C ASP A 84 -0.58 5.73 9.80
N ARG A 85 -0.83 5.14 10.97
CA ARG A 85 0.19 4.38 11.72
C ARG A 85 0.63 3.12 10.99
N LEU A 86 -0.32 2.36 10.46
CA LEU A 86 -0.02 1.15 9.67
C LEU A 86 0.70 1.53 8.37
N ARG A 87 0.29 2.62 7.73
CA ARG A 87 0.95 3.15 6.54
C ARG A 87 2.42 3.46 6.83
N ALA A 88 2.70 4.19 7.90
CA ALA A 88 4.07 4.50 8.32
C ALA A 88 4.87 3.22 8.60
N HIS A 89 4.26 2.25 9.29
CA HIS A 89 4.90 0.98 9.58
C HIS A 89 5.21 0.16 8.32
N ALA A 90 4.29 0.11 7.37
CA ALA A 90 4.50 -0.58 6.10
C ALA A 90 5.61 0.07 5.25
N ILE A 91 5.71 1.41 5.25
CA ILE A 91 6.81 2.13 4.58
C ILE A 91 8.15 1.71 5.19
N GLN A 92 8.26 1.74 6.53
CA GLN A 92 9.49 1.35 7.23
C GLN A 92 9.85 -0.12 6.94
N ALA A 93 8.88 -1.04 7.00
CA ALA A 93 9.11 -2.45 6.73
C ALA A 93 9.58 -2.72 5.28
N ILE A 94 9.07 -1.95 4.31
CA ILE A 94 9.54 -2.02 2.90
C ILE A 94 10.97 -1.50 2.78
N GLU A 95 11.33 -0.44 3.50
CA GLU A 95 12.69 0.11 3.49
C GLU A 95 13.72 -0.81 4.15
N GLU A 96 13.33 -1.49 5.24
CA GLU A 96 14.16 -2.40 6.01
C GLU A 96 14.17 -3.84 5.45
N SER A 97 13.37 -4.12 4.41
CA SER A 97 13.26 -5.44 3.80
C SER A 97 14.62 -5.92 3.26
N PRO A 98 15.03 -7.18 3.55
CA PRO A 98 16.26 -7.75 3.02
C PRO A 98 16.23 -7.90 1.49
N THR A 99 15.02 -8.01 0.92
CA THR A 99 14.80 -7.96 -0.52
C THR A 99 14.56 -6.51 -0.91
N ALA A 100 15.51 -5.93 -1.65
CA ALA A 100 15.39 -4.57 -2.14
C ALA A 100 14.25 -4.46 -3.17
N LEU A 101 13.47 -3.39 -3.07
CA LEU A 101 12.47 -3.04 -4.07
C LEU A 101 13.16 -2.58 -5.35
N ASP A 102 12.71 -3.09 -6.51
CA ASP A 102 13.20 -2.64 -7.80
C ASP A 102 13.02 -1.11 -7.93
N PRO A 103 14.02 -0.35 -8.44
CA PRO A 103 13.92 1.10 -8.53
C PRO A 103 12.73 1.64 -9.34
N VAL A 104 12.30 0.93 -10.39
CA VAL A 104 11.10 1.30 -11.16
C VAL A 104 9.86 1.14 -10.30
N ASP A 105 9.71 -0.03 -9.68
CA ASP A 105 8.56 -0.28 -8.79
C ASP A 105 8.57 0.69 -7.59
N LYS A 106 9.76 1.04 -7.06
CA LYS A 106 9.92 2.04 -6.01
C LYS A 106 9.42 3.42 -6.43
N LEU A 107 9.73 3.89 -7.65
CA LEU A 107 9.18 5.16 -8.17
C LEU A 107 7.66 5.11 -8.35
N VAL A 108 7.15 4.00 -8.90
CA VAL A 108 5.71 3.83 -9.14
C VAL A 108 4.96 3.85 -7.81
N LEU A 109 5.40 3.07 -6.83
CA LEU A 109 4.78 2.98 -5.50
C LEU A 109 4.92 4.29 -4.72
N ALA A 110 6.09 4.94 -4.78
CA ALA A 110 6.32 6.24 -4.16
C ALA A 110 5.34 7.30 -4.65
N THR A 111 5.01 7.28 -5.93
CA THR A 111 4.03 8.21 -6.49
C THR A 111 2.61 7.81 -6.09
N LYS A 112 2.29 6.52 -6.27
CA LYS A 112 0.94 6.00 -6.08
C LYS A 112 0.44 6.18 -4.64
N TYR A 113 1.33 6.04 -3.66
CA TYR A 113 1.00 6.12 -2.23
C TYR A 113 1.59 7.34 -1.53
N ASP A 114 2.06 8.32 -2.30
CA ASP A 114 2.66 9.57 -1.81
C ASP A 114 3.76 9.36 -0.76
N VAL A 115 4.85 8.72 -1.17
CA VAL A 115 6.06 8.49 -0.36
C VAL A 115 7.25 9.23 -0.99
N PRO A 116 7.34 10.57 -0.85
CA PRO A 116 8.35 11.39 -1.55
C PRO A 116 9.80 10.99 -1.23
N ALA A 117 10.05 10.48 -0.02
CA ALA A 117 11.37 10.03 0.43
C ALA A 117 11.97 8.94 -0.48
N TRP A 118 11.14 8.18 -1.18
CA TRP A 118 11.58 7.13 -2.09
C TRP A 118 11.96 7.61 -3.48
N LEU A 119 11.51 8.81 -3.88
CA LEU A 119 11.67 9.31 -5.25
C LEU A 119 13.13 9.54 -5.60
N ALA A 120 13.85 10.34 -4.81
CA ALA A 120 15.23 10.70 -5.10
C ALA A 120 16.17 9.48 -5.12
N PRO A 121 16.15 8.57 -4.12
CA PRO A 121 16.96 7.35 -4.16
C PRO A 121 16.66 6.47 -5.38
N ALA A 122 15.39 6.36 -5.76
CA ALA A 122 15.00 5.52 -6.89
C ALA A 122 15.42 6.12 -8.25
N TYR A 123 15.28 7.43 -8.44
CA TYR A 123 15.84 8.11 -9.61
C TYR A 123 17.37 7.94 -9.69
N THR A 124 18.08 8.14 -8.59
CA THR A 124 19.54 7.96 -8.53
C THR A 124 19.93 6.53 -8.94
N ALA A 125 19.26 5.51 -8.39
CA ALA A 125 19.53 4.12 -8.74
C ALA A 125 19.28 3.83 -10.24
N LEU A 126 18.21 4.39 -10.84
CA LEU A 126 17.93 4.22 -12.27
C LEU A 126 18.92 4.94 -13.18
N CYS A 127 19.45 6.08 -12.74
CA CYS A 127 20.47 6.81 -13.47
C CYS A 127 21.84 6.12 -13.40
N GLN A 128 22.17 5.50 -12.27
CA GLN A 128 23.49 4.90 -12.03
C GLN A 128 23.60 3.45 -12.53
N ARG A 129 22.49 2.75 -12.74
CA ARG A 129 22.53 1.34 -13.19
C ARG A 129 23.10 1.22 -14.60
N ALA A 130 23.86 0.15 -14.85
CA ALA A 130 24.49 -0.09 -16.16
C ALA A 130 23.45 -0.28 -17.28
N ASN A 131 22.40 -1.06 -17.03
CA ASN A 131 21.40 -1.39 -18.05
C ASN A 131 20.50 -0.20 -18.38
N CYS A 132 20.17 -0.03 -19.65
CA CYS A 132 19.16 0.93 -20.12
C CYS A 132 17.77 0.59 -19.57
N LEU A 133 16.81 1.52 -19.73
CA LEU A 133 15.40 1.23 -19.48
C LEU A 133 14.87 0.30 -20.56
N GLU A 134 14.20 -0.77 -20.14
CA GLU A 134 13.45 -1.67 -21.00
C GLU A 134 12.09 -1.06 -21.34
N GLU A 135 11.47 -1.53 -22.43
CA GLU A 135 10.15 -1.03 -22.88
C GLU A 135 9.08 -1.17 -21.79
N TRP A 136 9.02 -2.33 -21.12
CA TRP A 136 8.05 -2.59 -20.04
C TRP A 136 8.26 -1.68 -18.82
N GLU A 137 9.49 -1.23 -18.56
CA GLU A 137 9.78 -0.26 -17.49
C GLU A 137 9.30 1.13 -17.90
N ALA A 138 9.54 1.51 -19.15
CA ALA A 138 9.08 2.79 -19.70
C ALA A 138 7.55 2.88 -19.70
N GLU A 139 6.84 1.76 -19.97
CA GLU A 139 5.38 1.68 -19.86
C GLU A 139 4.90 1.92 -18.42
N LYS A 140 5.53 1.27 -17.42
CA LYS A 140 5.21 1.47 -16.00
C LYS A 140 5.47 2.91 -15.53
N LEU A 141 6.58 3.51 -15.97
CA LEU A 141 7.00 4.85 -15.56
C LEU A 141 6.19 5.96 -16.25
N GLY A 142 5.73 5.70 -17.47
CA GLY A 142 5.14 6.69 -18.36
C GLY A 142 6.18 7.60 -19.00
N LEU A 143 5.83 8.13 -20.18
CA LEU A 143 6.73 8.88 -21.07
C LEU A 143 7.54 9.97 -20.36
N LYS A 144 6.87 10.79 -19.51
CA LYS A 144 7.51 11.93 -18.85
C LYS A 144 8.72 11.50 -18.01
N ARG A 145 8.57 10.45 -17.20
CA ARG A 145 9.63 9.97 -16.29
C ARG A 145 10.74 9.29 -17.06
N THR A 146 10.38 8.48 -18.05
CA THR A 146 11.34 7.83 -18.96
C THR A 146 12.26 8.86 -19.60
N VAL A 147 11.70 9.94 -20.16
CA VAL A 147 12.49 11.03 -20.77
C VAL A 147 13.37 11.74 -19.74
N GLN A 148 12.88 11.98 -18.53
CA GLN A 148 13.67 12.61 -17.45
C GLN A 148 14.88 11.74 -17.06
N ILE A 149 14.67 10.43 -16.91
CA ILE A 149 15.73 9.48 -16.57
C ILE A 149 16.74 9.38 -17.71
N ALA A 150 16.29 9.25 -18.97
CA ALA A 150 17.17 9.19 -20.12
C ALA A 150 18.08 10.42 -20.21
N ARG A 151 17.51 11.62 -20.12
CA ARG A 151 18.28 12.88 -20.12
C ARG A 151 19.30 12.95 -18.99
N ALA A 152 18.93 12.48 -17.79
CA ALA A 152 19.83 12.49 -16.65
C ALA A 152 20.99 11.49 -16.77
N ARG A 153 20.86 10.46 -17.60
CA ARG A 153 21.92 9.46 -17.87
C ARG A 153 22.92 9.90 -18.94
N GLU A 154 22.51 10.82 -19.82
CA GLU A 154 23.33 11.33 -20.93
C GLU A 154 24.10 12.61 -20.56
N ALA A 155 23.73 13.27 -19.45
CA ALA A 155 24.36 14.50 -18.96
C ALA A 155 25.71 14.21 -18.28
#